data_AF-A0A960H6A8-F1
#
_entry.id   AF-A0A960H6A8-F1
#
_cell.length_a   1.000
_cell.length_b   1.000
_cell.length_c   1.000
_cell.angle_alpha   90.00
_cell.angle_beta   90.00
_cell.angle_gamma   90.00
#
_symmetry.space_group_name_H-M   'P 1'
#
loop_
_entity.id
_entity.type
_entity.pdbx_description
1 polymer ?
#
loop_
_entity_poly.entity_id
_entity_poly.type
_entity_poly.pdbx_seq_one_letter_code
_entity_poly.pdbx_strand_id
1 'polypeptide(L)'
;MSTVSRSNGSAPPTAATLRETIGRLAPGTALRDGLERILRGRTGALIVLGYDERVETICDGGFALDVRFAPTRLRELSKMDGAVILSTDGGRIVRANVQLVPDPTIPTDESGTRHRSAERAAIQTGYPVISVSHSMNIVTVYVAGERHVVADSATILSRANQAIA
;
A
#
# COMPACT_ATOMS: atom_id res chain seq x y z
N MET A 1 -24.73 8.11 -36.91
CA MET A 1 -23.85 7.29 -36.07
C MET A 1 -22.56 8.06 -35.79
N SER A 2 -22.42 8.58 -34.57
CA SER A 2 -21.17 8.69 -33.79
C SER A 2 -21.40 9.68 -32.65
N THR A 3 -21.93 9.17 -31.55
CA THR A 3 -21.95 9.84 -30.26
C THR A 3 -20.55 9.73 -29.65
N VAL A 4 -19.81 10.84 -29.65
CA VAL A 4 -18.56 10.99 -28.90
C VAL A 4 -18.92 11.02 -27.41
N SER A 5 -18.67 9.90 -26.73
CA SER A 5 -18.76 9.79 -25.28
C SER A 5 -17.65 10.66 -24.67
N ARG A 6 -18.06 11.74 -23.99
CA ARG A 6 -17.14 12.57 -23.21
C ARG A 6 -16.64 11.73 -22.04
N SER A 7 -15.34 11.43 -22.02
CA SER A 7 -14.65 10.90 -20.86
C SER A 7 -14.80 11.90 -19.71
N ASN A 8 -15.56 11.51 -18.68
CA ASN A 8 -15.56 12.21 -17.40
C ASN A 8 -14.13 12.17 -16.85
N GLY A 9 -13.42 13.31 -16.91
CA GLY A 9 -12.24 13.53 -16.12
C GLY A 9 -12.66 13.47 -14.65
N SER A 10 -12.39 12.34 -14.00
CA SER A 10 -12.54 12.24 -12.55
C SER A 10 -11.59 13.25 -11.91
N ALA A 11 -12.12 14.10 -11.02
CA ALA A 11 -11.31 14.98 -10.19
C ALA A 11 -10.13 14.21 -9.59
N PRO A 12 -8.94 14.84 -9.44
CA PRO A 12 -7.83 14.18 -8.77
C PRO A 12 -8.32 13.69 -7.41
N PRO A 13 -8.04 12.42 -7.03
CA PRO A 13 -8.47 11.93 -5.73
C PRO A 13 -7.91 12.87 -4.67
N THR A 14 -8.75 13.28 -3.72
CA THR A 14 -8.30 13.96 -2.52
C THR A 14 -7.16 13.13 -1.95
N ALA A 15 -5.96 13.71 -1.86
CA ALA A 15 -4.79 12.98 -1.39
C ALA A 15 -5.13 12.28 -0.08
N ALA A 16 -4.92 10.96 -0.03
CA ALA A 16 -5.30 10.16 1.12
C ALA A 16 -4.59 10.74 2.35
N THR A 17 -5.34 10.94 3.43
CA THR A 17 -4.74 11.47 4.66
C THR A 17 -4.05 10.35 5.43
N LEU A 18 -3.05 10.70 6.25
CA LEU A 18 -2.43 9.73 7.16
C LEU A 18 -3.48 9.07 8.06
N ARG A 19 -4.41 9.86 8.62
CA ARG A 19 -5.46 9.36 9.53
C ARG A 19 -6.38 8.34 8.86
N GLU A 20 -6.85 8.63 7.65
CA GLU A 20 -7.69 7.71 6.88
C GLU A 20 -6.94 6.41 6.58
N THR A 21 -5.69 6.54 6.16
CA THR A 21 -4.83 5.40 5.84
C THR A 21 -4.59 4.52 7.06
N ILE A 22 -4.27 5.11 8.22
CA ILE A 22 -4.13 4.37 9.48
C ILE A 22 -5.44 3.67 9.85
N GLY A 23 -6.60 4.31 9.64
CA GLY A 23 -7.91 3.69 9.87
C GLY A 23 -8.10 2.40 9.06
N ARG A 24 -7.63 2.37 7.80
CA ARG A 24 -7.65 1.17 6.95
C ARG A 24 -6.67 0.08 7.40
N LEU A 25 -5.67 0.43 8.20
CA LEU A 25 -4.64 -0.47 8.75
C LEU A 25 -4.89 -0.85 10.21
N ALA A 26 -5.99 -0.39 10.80
CA ALA A 26 -6.34 -0.65 12.18
C ALA A 26 -6.59 -2.16 12.44
N PRO A 27 -6.33 -2.65 13.66
CA PRO A 27 -6.71 -4.00 14.09
C PRO A 27 -8.18 -4.31 13.79
N GLY A 28 -8.45 -5.52 13.30
CA GLY A 28 -9.80 -5.97 12.91
C GLY A 28 -10.15 -5.72 11.44
N THR A 29 -9.37 -4.91 10.70
CA THR A 29 -9.55 -4.75 9.25
C THR A 29 -8.98 -5.94 8.47
N ALA A 30 -9.56 -6.23 7.30
CA ALA A 30 -9.06 -7.30 6.43
C ALA A 30 -7.65 -6.98 5.90
N LEU A 31 -7.34 -5.70 5.65
CA LEU A 31 -6.00 -5.29 5.23
C LEU A 31 -4.97 -5.53 6.34
N ARG A 32 -5.31 -5.20 7.59
CA ARG A 32 -4.45 -5.51 8.75
C ARG A 32 -4.23 -7.02 8.92
N ASP A 33 -5.25 -7.85 8.80
CA ASP A 33 -5.08 -9.32 8.83
C ASP A 33 -4.11 -9.79 7.72
N GLY A 34 -4.23 -9.24 6.51
CA GLY A 34 -3.31 -9.54 5.41
C GLY A 34 -1.86 -9.20 5.74
N LEU A 35 -1.61 -8.02 6.32
CA LEU A 35 -0.27 -7.59 6.74
C LEU A 35 0.29 -8.44 7.87
N GLU A 36 -0.53 -8.79 8.87
CA GLU A 36 -0.11 -9.68 9.96
C GLU A 36 0.26 -11.08 9.45
N ARG A 37 -0.47 -11.59 8.46
CA ARG A 37 -0.13 -12.87 7.81
C ARG A 37 1.21 -12.79 7.09
N ILE A 38 1.52 -11.67 6.44
CA ILE A 38 2.81 -11.46 5.75
C ILE A 38 3.94 -11.46 6.77
N LEU A 39 3.79 -10.71 7.87
CA LEU A 39 4.76 -10.66 8.97
C LEU A 39 5.00 -12.05 9.57
N ARG A 40 3.93 -12.76 9.97
CA ARG A 40 4.01 -14.14 10.50
C ARG A 40 4.61 -15.11 9.51
N GLY A 41 4.32 -14.90 8.23
CA GLY A 41 4.84 -15.66 7.10
C GLY A 41 6.30 -15.36 6.76
N ARG A 42 6.93 -14.45 7.50
CA ARG A 42 8.34 -14.08 7.35
C ARG A 42 8.69 -13.61 5.95
N THR A 43 7.76 -12.90 5.30
CA THR A 43 7.94 -12.38 3.93
C THR A 43 7.90 -10.86 3.94
N GLY A 44 8.65 -10.23 3.04
CA GLY A 44 8.50 -8.79 2.79
C GLY A 44 7.31 -8.50 1.89
N ALA A 45 6.84 -7.25 1.85
CA ALA A 45 5.84 -6.84 0.88
C ALA A 45 5.96 -5.35 0.54
N LEU A 46 5.51 -4.99 -0.65
CA LEU A 46 5.30 -3.61 -1.07
C LEU A 46 3.88 -3.52 -1.63
N ILE A 47 3.05 -2.63 -1.10
CA ILE A 47 1.61 -2.60 -1.41
C ILE A 47 1.19 -1.16 -1.68
N VAL A 48 0.58 -0.89 -2.83
CA VAL A 48 0.03 0.43 -3.18
C VAL A 48 -1.49 0.41 -2.97
N LEU A 49 -2.02 1.42 -2.26
CA LEU A 49 -3.45 1.58 -2.01
C LEU A 49 -4.10 2.56 -2.98
N GLY A 50 -4.27 2.13 -4.22
CA GLY A 50 -4.83 2.94 -5.29
C GLY A 50 -4.31 2.52 -6.65
N TYR A 51 -5.14 2.74 -7.67
CA TYR A 51 -4.75 2.50 -9.05
C TYR A 51 -5.44 3.51 -9.95
N ASP A 52 -4.64 4.26 -10.69
CA ASP A 52 -5.00 5.15 -11.78
C ASP A 52 -3.81 5.22 -12.76
N GLU A 53 -3.88 6.11 -13.75
CA GLU A 53 -2.81 6.33 -14.72
C GLU A 53 -1.46 6.69 -14.07
N ARG A 54 -1.46 7.39 -12.92
CA ARG A 54 -0.22 7.78 -12.22
C ARG A 54 0.47 6.56 -11.62
N VAL A 55 -0.30 5.64 -11.02
CA VAL A 55 0.24 4.37 -10.55
C VAL A 55 0.67 3.49 -11.73
N GLU A 56 -0.14 3.43 -12.79
CA GLU A 56 0.16 2.63 -13.97
C GLU A 56 1.47 3.05 -14.66
N THR A 57 1.75 4.36 -14.79
CA THR A 57 2.99 4.85 -15.41
C THR A 57 4.28 4.47 -14.68
N ILE A 58 4.22 4.20 -13.37
CA ILE A 58 5.37 3.74 -12.59
C ILE A 58 5.42 2.21 -12.42
N CYS A 59 4.47 1.48 -13.00
CA CYS A 59 4.40 0.02 -12.91
C CYS A 59 5.15 -0.62 -14.09
N ASP A 60 6.23 -1.34 -13.81
CA ASP A 60 6.95 -2.15 -14.79
C ASP A 60 6.71 -3.66 -14.56
N GLY A 61 6.45 -4.39 -15.64
CA GLY A 61 6.15 -5.82 -15.62
C GLY A 61 4.91 -6.22 -14.80
N GLY A 62 5.01 -7.39 -14.16
CA GLY A 62 3.92 -8.02 -13.40
C GLY A 62 2.75 -8.48 -14.26
N PHE A 63 1.60 -8.70 -13.61
CA PHE A 63 0.38 -9.13 -14.29
C PHE A 63 -0.86 -8.48 -13.69
N ALA A 64 -1.85 -8.23 -14.56
CA ALA A 64 -3.19 -7.83 -14.14
C ALA A 64 -3.93 -9.04 -13.55
N LEU A 65 -4.67 -8.80 -12.47
CA LEU A 65 -5.41 -9.84 -11.77
C LEU A 65 -6.89 -9.50 -11.64
N ASP A 66 -7.20 -8.24 -11.32
CA ASP A 66 -8.53 -7.71 -11.03
C ASP A 66 -9.47 -8.68 -10.28
N VAL A 67 -9.09 -9.04 -9.06
CA VAL A 67 -9.85 -9.98 -8.20
C VAL A 67 -10.22 -9.33 -6.88
N ARG A 68 -11.28 -9.83 -6.23
CA ARG A 68 -11.67 -9.36 -4.89
C ARG A 68 -10.52 -9.55 -3.89
N PHE A 69 -10.36 -8.57 -3.01
CA PHE A 69 -9.41 -8.64 -1.92
C PHE A 69 -9.76 -9.79 -0.97
N ALA A 70 -8.72 -10.50 -0.51
CA ALA A 70 -8.80 -11.39 0.63
C ALA A 70 -7.43 -11.38 1.34
N PRO A 71 -7.39 -11.41 2.69
CA PRO A 71 -6.14 -11.41 3.44
C PRO A 71 -5.17 -12.53 3.03
N THR A 72 -5.72 -13.72 2.80
CA THR A 72 -4.96 -14.89 2.33
C THR A 72 -4.39 -14.68 0.94
N ARG A 73 -5.17 -14.08 0.02
CA ARG A 73 -4.72 -13.79 -1.34
C ARG A 73 -3.59 -12.75 -1.35
N LEU A 74 -3.72 -11.68 -0.56
CA LEU A 74 -2.64 -10.71 -0.39
C LEU A 74 -1.37 -11.41 0.12
N ARG A 75 -1.48 -12.25 1.16
CA ARG A 75 -0.36 -13.02 1.71
C ARG A 75 0.32 -13.90 0.67
N GLU A 76 -0.44 -14.62 -0.16
CA GLU A 76 0.10 -15.51 -1.19
C GLU A 76 0.82 -14.72 -2.28
N LEU A 77 0.24 -13.62 -2.76
CA LEU A 77 0.87 -12.77 -3.77
C LEU A 77 2.13 -12.08 -3.25
N SER A 78 2.18 -11.72 -1.97
CA SER A 78 3.39 -11.17 -1.33
C SER A 78 4.54 -12.18 -1.20
N LYS A 79 4.36 -13.47 -1.53
CA LYS A 79 5.48 -14.42 -1.69
C LYS A 79 6.34 -14.12 -2.90
N MET A 80 5.79 -13.41 -3.87
CA MET A 80 6.49 -13.00 -5.09
C MET A 80 7.36 -11.77 -4.82
N ASP A 81 8.34 -11.55 -5.70
CA ASP A 81 9.19 -10.36 -5.67
C ASP A 81 8.54 -9.21 -6.43
N GLY A 82 7.98 -8.25 -5.70
CA GLY A 82 7.41 -7.05 -6.31
C GLY A 82 6.33 -6.42 -5.46
N ALA A 83 5.62 -5.48 -6.06
CA ALA A 83 4.49 -4.79 -5.48
C ALA A 83 3.16 -5.48 -5.81
N VAL A 84 2.23 -5.36 -4.87
CA VAL A 84 0.81 -5.66 -5.06
C VAL A 84 0.05 -4.34 -5.11
N ILE A 85 -0.78 -4.17 -6.13
CA ILE A 85 -1.54 -2.93 -6.33
C ILE A 85 -3.01 -3.21 -5.99
N LEU A 86 -3.55 -2.45 -5.05
CA LEU A 86 -4.95 -2.54 -4.64
C LEU A 86 -5.76 -1.40 -5.27
N SER A 87 -7.07 -1.60 -5.42
CA SER A 87 -7.99 -0.51 -5.73
C SER A 87 -7.99 0.54 -4.62
N THR A 88 -8.41 1.78 -4.91
CA THR A 88 -8.41 2.88 -3.94
C THR A 88 -9.21 2.55 -2.67
N ASP A 89 -10.36 1.88 -2.81
CA ASP A 89 -11.17 1.38 -1.70
C ASP A 89 -10.57 0.15 -0.99
N GLY A 90 -9.56 -0.50 -1.58
CA GLY A 90 -8.93 -1.72 -1.08
C GLY A 90 -9.77 -2.98 -1.26
N GLY A 91 -10.90 -2.89 -1.97
CA GLY A 91 -11.80 -4.02 -2.21
C GLY A 91 -11.28 -5.03 -3.23
N ARG A 92 -10.29 -4.65 -4.04
CA ARG A 92 -9.73 -5.48 -5.12
C ARG A 92 -8.22 -5.43 -5.17
N ILE A 93 -7.63 -6.53 -5.65
CA ILE A 93 -6.24 -6.63 -6.07
C ILE A 93 -6.21 -6.46 -7.58
N VAL A 94 -5.64 -5.36 -8.04
CA VAL A 94 -5.64 -4.97 -9.46
C VAL A 94 -4.47 -5.62 -10.18
N ARG A 95 -3.27 -5.55 -9.59
CA ARG A 95 -2.03 -6.10 -10.16
C ARG A 95 -1.15 -6.72 -9.09
N ALA A 96 -0.26 -7.62 -9.50
CA ALA A 96 0.74 -8.23 -8.63
C ALA A 96 2.06 -8.45 -9.37
N ASN A 97 3.12 -8.70 -8.60
CA ASN A 97 4.48 -8.93 -9.10
C ASN A 97 5.02 -7.77 -9.95
N VAL A 98 4.61 -6.54 -9.62
CA VAL A 98 4.98 -5.33 -10.37
C VAL A 98 6.23 -4.71 -9.77
N GLN A 99 7.16 -4.29 -10.60
CA GLN A 99 8.27 -3.45 -10.16
C GLN A 99 7.83 -1.98 -10.17
N LEU A 100 7.91 -1.30 -9.01
CA LEU A 100 7.66 0.15 -8.96
C LEU A 100 8.92 0.91 -9.36
N VAL A 101 8.79 1.73 -10.40
CA VAL A 101 9.86 2.56 -10.97
C VAL A 101 9.46 4.04 -10.88
N PRO A 102 9.35 4.61 -9.66
CA PRO A 102 9.10 6.04 -9.52
C PRO A 102 10.33 6.87 -9.93
N ASP A 103 10.12 8.16 -10.16
CA ASP A 103 11.15 9.12 -10.53
C ASP A 103 12.32 9.09 -9.52
N PRO A 104 13.55 8.76 -9.97
CA PRO A 104 14.70 8.62 -9.09
C PRO A 104 15.21 9.96 -8.53
N THR A 105 14.76 11.09 -9.08
CA THR A 105 15.13 12.44 -8.63
C THR A 105 14.34 12.89 -7.40
N ILE A 106 13.23 12.22 -7.08
CA ILE A 106 12.46 12.51 -5.86
C ILE A 106 13.35 12.21 -4.63
N PRO A 107 13.54 13.18 -3.71
CA PRO A 107 14.36 12.99 -2.53
C PRO A 107 13.76 11.91 -1.62
N THR A 108 14.62 11.20 -0.90
CA THR A 108 14.23 10.12 0.01
C THR A 108 15.29 9.99 1.09
N ASP A 109 14.85 9.90 2.34
CA ASP A 109 15.71 9.65 3.50
C ASP A 109 15.76 8.16 3.86
N GLU A 110 15.02 7.32 3.11
CA GLU A 110 14.96 5.89 3.35
C GLU A 110 16.21 5.14 2.89
N SER A 111 16.55 4.11 3.67
CA SER A 111 17.60 3.16 3.33
C SER A 111 17.01 1.88 2.74
N GLY A 112 17.66 1.34 1.70
CA GLY A 112 17.20 0.13 1.00
C GLY A 112 16.24 0.41 -0.18
N THR A 113 16.34 -0.43 -1.22
CA THR A 113 15.62 -0.24 -2.49
C THR A 113 14.10 -0.23 -2.32
N ARG A 114 13.53 -1.17 -1.55
CA ARG A 114 12.08 -1.25 -1.32
C ARG A 114 11.51 -0.02 -0.63
N HIS A 115 12.19 0.49 0.40
CA HIS A 115 11.73 1.64 1.17
C HIS A 115 11.82 2.92 0.35
N ARG A 116 12.93 3.13 -0.38
CA ARG A 116 13.06 4.25 -1.32
C ARG A 116 12.00 4.22 -2.43
N SER A 117 11.76 3.06 -3.03
CA SER A 117 10.68 2.93 -4.02
C SER A 117 9.31 3.20 -3.42
N ALA A 118 9.06 2.77 -2.18
CA ALA A 118 7.79 3.01 -1.50
C ALA A 118 7.53 4.50 -1.25
N GLU A 119 8.51 5.21 -0.68
CA GLU A 119 8.41 6.64 -0.38
C GLU A 119 8.22 7.46 -1.66
N ARG A 120 9.07 7.22 -2.68
CA ARG A 120 8.99 7.94 -3.95
C ARG A 120 7.69 7.66 -4.70
N ALA A 121 7.23 6.41 -4.72
CA ALA A 121 5.94 6.07 -5.32
C ALA A 121 4.79 6.77 -4.60
N ALA A 122 4.82 6.85 -3.26
CA ALA A 122 3.80 7.57 -2.50
C ALA A 122 3.79 9.07 -2.80
N ILE A 123 4.98 9.70 -2.87
CA ILE A 123 5.12 11.12 -3.22
C ILE A 123 4.64 11.38 -4.64
N GLN A 124 5.11 10.59 -5.62
CA GLN A 124 4.80 10.81 -7.04
C GLN A 124 3.33 10.57 -7.38
N THR A 125 2.73 9.52 -6.81
CA THR A 125 1.36 9.13 -7.15
C THR A 125 0.32 9.78 -6.23
N GLY A 126 0.72 10.21 -5.04
CA GLY A 126 -0.18 10.68 -3.99
C GLY A 126 -0.99 9.57 -3.32
N TYR A 127 -0.79 8.29 -3.68
CA TYR A 127 -1.44 7.16 -3.04
C TYR A 127 -0.60 6.61 -1.88
N PRO A 128 -1.24 6.07 -0.83
CA PRO A 128 -0.51 5.42 0.23
C PRO A 128 0.25 4.19 -0.28
N VAL A 129 1.51 4.07 0.14
CA VAL A 129 2.33 2.88 -0.13
C VAL A 129 2.78 2.27 1.19
N ILE A 130 2.56 0.96 1.33
CA ILE A 130 2.89 0.19 2.54
C ILE A 130 4.10 -0.69 2.23
N SER A 131 5.12 -0.59 3.06
CA SER A 131 6.25 -1.52 3.10
C SER A 131 6.13 -2.44 4.31
N VAL A 132 6.29 -3.73 4.09
CA VAL A 132 6.45 -4.72 5.16
C VAL A 132 7.88 -5.22 5.16
N SER A 133 8.59 -4.99 6.26
CA SER A 133 9.94 -5.46 6.49
C SER A 133 9.92 -6.75 7.30
N HIS A 134 10.29 -7.86 6.68
CA HIS A 134 10.39 -9.14 7.40
C HIS A 134 11.49 -9.09 8.47
N SER A 135 12.70 -8.63 8.12
CA SER A 135 13.86 -8.66 9.02
C SER A 135 13.64 -7.84 10.29
N MET A 136 12.94 -6.70 10.15
CA MET A 136 12.63 -5.82 11.28
C MET A 136 11.28 -6.12 11.93
N ASN A 137 10.45 -6.97 11.31
CA ASN A 137 9.07 -7.23 11.72
C ASN A 137 8.23 -5.93 11.86
N ILE A 138 8.40 -5.00 10.92
CA ILE A 138 7.79 -3.66 10.93
C ILE A 138 6.93 -3.45 9.68
N VAL A 139 5.80 -2.76 9.87
CA VAL A 139 4.98 -2.19 8.79
C VAL A 139 5.17 -0.67 8.79
N THR A 140 5.56 -0.13 7.64
CA THR A 140 5.69 1.31 7.41
C THR A 140 4.71 1.72 6.33
N VAL A 141 4.02 2.84 6.53
CA VAL A 141 3.19 3.48 5.51
C VAL A 141 3.78 4.82 5.12
N TYR A 142 3.82 5.10 3.83
CA TYR A 142 4.21 6.37 3.24
C TYR A 142 2.97 6.99 2.63
N VAL A 143 2.61 8.19 3.07
CA VAL A 143 1.40 8.88 2.63
C VAL A 143 1.55 10.38 2.88
N ALA A 144 1.11 11.20 1.93
CA ALA A 144 1.19 12.66 2.04
C ALA A 144 2.60 13.22 2.35
N GLY A 145 3.65 12.55 1.88
CA GLY A 145 5.04 12.91 2.17
C GLY A 145 5.51 12.55 3.58
N GLU A 146 4.67 11.87 4.37
CA GLU A 146 5.00 11.41 5.71
C GLU A 146 5.28 9.92 5.74
N ARG A 147 6.26 9.55 6.56
CA ARG A 147 6.59 8.18 6.92
C ARG A 147 6.02 7.86 8.30
N HIS A 148 5.17 6.83 8.37
CA HIS A 148 4.58 6.39 9.64
C HIS A 148 4.79 4.89 9.87
N VAL A 149 5.38 4.53 11.01
CA VAL A 149 5.48 3.14 11.45
C VAL A 149 4.18 2.73 12.12
N VAL A 150 3.52 1.71 11.58
CA VAL A 150 2.27 1.21 12.14
C VAL A 150 2.59 0.37 13.36
N ALA A 151 2.06 0.77 14.51
CA ALA A 151 2.21 0.02 15.75
C ALA A 151 1.66 -1.41 15.60
N ASP A 152 2.32 -2.38 16.24
CA ASP A 152 1.80 -3.74 16.32
C ASP A 152 0.51 -3.78 17.15
N SER A 153 -0.29 -4.82 16.93
CA SER A 153 -1.64 -4.90 17.51
C SER A 153 -1.60 -5.07 19.04
N ALA A 154 -0.58 -5.73 19.59
CA ALA A 154 -0.43 -5.90 21.03
C ALA A 154 -0.11 -4.56 21.72
N THR A 155 0.77 -3.76 21.12
CA THR A 155 1.09 -2.40 21.59
C THR A 155 -0.14 -1.49 21.59
N ILE A 156 -0.96 -1.54 20.52
CA ILE A 156 -2.21 -0.75 20.44
C ILE A 156 -3.18 -1.14 21.56
N LEU A 157 -3.42 -2.45 21.75
CA LEU A 157 -4.32 -2.96 22.79
C LEU A 157 -3.82 -2.65 24.20
N SER A 158 -2.51 -2.77 24.44
CA SER A 158 -1.89 -2.43 25.72
C SER A 158 -2.10 -0.96 26.09
N ARG A 159 -1.85 -0.04 25.16
CA ARG A 159 -2.10 1.40 25.37
C ARG A 159 -3.58 1.72 25.59
N ALA A 160 -4.48 1.05 24.87
CA ALA A 160 -5.92 1.22 25.06
C ALA A 160 -6.36 0.78 26.46
N ASN A 161 -5.87 -0.37 26.94
CA ASN A 161 -6.16 -0.85 28.29
C ASN A 161 -5.61 0.08 29.37
N GLN A 162 -4.40 0.64 29.17
CA GLN A 162 -3.80 1.61 30.09
C GLN A 162 -4.55 2.94 30.16
N ALA A 163 -5.24 3.34 29.09
CA ALA A 163 -6.01 4.59 29.06
C ALA A 163 -7.38 4.50 29.75
N ILE A 164 -7.88 3.29 29.99
CA ILE A 164 -9.17 3.02 30.65
C ILE A 164 -8.98 2.74 32.15
N ALA A 165 -7.81 2.19 32.54
CA ALA A 165 -7.45 1.91 33.92
C ALA A 165 -7.10 3.19 34.70
#